data_AF-A0A897N2Z2-F1
#
_entry.id   AF-A0A897N2Z2-F1
#
_cell.length_a   1.000
_cell.length_b   1.000
_cell.length_c   1.000
_cell.angle_alpha   90.00
_cell.angle_beta   90.00
_cell.angle_gamma   90.00
#
_symmetry.space_group_name_H-M   'P 1'
#
loop_
_entity.id
_entity.type
_entity.pdbx_description
1 polymer ?
#
loop_
_entity_poly.entity_id
_entity_poly.type
_entity_poly.pdbx_seq_one_letter_code
_entity_poly.pdbx_strand_id
1 'polypeptide(L)'
;MRRIALIAGIGLILLIGLLSYSVLWAASTGGSDTEGTVNATITGLEPRVSVNTLSLEQALAGDGTTSCVSTVPMPDGWQLAGSARLERRGNASGQRTLSWSLTVDGRRLSNGTETLDRYGSERLLFVDAGEWDGALEPGSTATANLTVSYNGTRVTSETRSITVHNRSEPPCSDK
;
A
#
# COMPACT_ATOMS: atom_id res chain seq x y z
N MET A 1 25.66 31.32 59.41
CA MET A 1 24.70 30.53 60.19
C MET A 1 23.48 30.26 59.32
N ARG A 2 23.08 29.00 59.23
CA ARG A 2 21.90 28.47 58.50
C ARG A 2 20.62 29.21 58.87
N ARG A 3 19.72 29.47 57.91
CA ARG A 3 18.32 28.97 57.93
C ARG A 3 17.78 28.81 56.50
N ILE A 4 17.45 27.56 56.20
CA ILE A 4 16.70 27.06 55.06
C ILE A 4 15.21 27.27 55.36
N ALA A 5 14.42 27.67 54.36
CA ALA A 5 12.98 27.43 54.33
C ALA A 5 12.56 27.05 52.91
N LEU A 6 12.33 25.75 52.74
CA LEU A 6 11.58 25.09 51.67
C LEU A 6 10.11 25.51 51.70
N ILE A 7 9.47 25.54 50.52
CA ILE A 7 8.10 25.07 50.18
C ILE A 7 7.97 25.36 48.67
N ALA A 8 8.17 24.39 47.78
CA ALA A 8 7.21 23.38 47.32
C ALA A 8 6.03 24.00 46.54
N GLY A 9 6.15 23.94 45.21
CA GLY A 9 5.09 24.30 44.26
C GLY A 9 5.26 23.49 42.99
N ILE A 10 4.89 22.20 43.06
CA ILE A 10 4.83 21.27 41.94
C ILE A 10 3.61 21.65 41.10
N GLY A 11 3.85 22.23 39.93
CA GLY A 11 2.84 22.49 38.90
C GLY A 11 3.23 21.77 37.62
N LEU A 12 3.09 20.44 37.63
CA LEU A 12 3.24 19.59 36.45
C LEU A 12 1.98 19.77 35.57
N ILE A 13 2.05 20.63 34.57
CA ILE A 13 1.07 20.62 33.46
C ILE A 13 1.79 20.09 32.22
N LEU A 14 1.59 18.79 32.01
CA LEU A 14 1.76 18.08 30.76
C LEU A 14 0.86 18.73 29.69
N LEU A 15 1.46 19.26 28.64
CA LEU A 15 0.80 19.36 27.34
C LEU A 15 1.85 19.05 26.26
N ILE A 16 1.91 17.76 25.97
CA ILE A 16 2.62 17.17 24.84
C ILE A 16 1.90 17.63 23.56
N GLY A 17 2.40 18.71 22.97
CA GLY A 17 2.10 19.11 21.59
C GLY A 17 3.16 18.54 20.65
N LEU A 18 3.25 17.21 20.56
CA LEU A 18 4.17 16.48 19.68
C LEU A 18 3.47 16.19 18.35
N LEU A 19 3.57 17.09 17.37
CA LEU A 19 3.55 16.77 15.94
C LEU A 19 4.35 17.82 15.16
N SER A 20 5.64 17.91 15.47
CA SER A 20 6.66 18.58 14.66
C SER A 20 7.89 17.69 14.60
N TYR A 21 7.82 16.62 13.80
CA TYR A 21 9.03 15.93 13.34
C TYR A 21 9.41 16.44 11.97
N SER A 22 10.16 17.54 11.98
CA SER A 22 11.15 17.85 10.96
C SER A 22 12.08 16.65 10.84
N VAL A 23 12.15 16.01 9.68
CA VAL A 23 13.14 14.96 9.41
C VAL A 23 14.51 15.67 9.28
N LEU A 24 15.26 15.69 10.39
CA LEU A 24 16.66 16.11 10.39
C LEU A 24 17.55 14.98 9.85
N TRP A 25 18.59 15.42 9.15
CA TRP A 25 19.45 14.64 8.27
C TRP A 25 20.45 13.77 9.05
N ALA A 26 20.67 12.54 8.59
CA ALA A 26 21.87 11.78 8.90
C ALA A 26 22.83 11.91 7.70
N ALA A 27 23.89 12.70 7.88
CA ALA A 27 25.01 12.75 6.95
C ALA A 27 25.91 11.53 7.20
N SER A 28 25.98 10.59 6.25
CA SER A 28 27.02 9.56 6.24
C SER A 28 28.26 10.09 5.53
N THR A 29 29.36 10.19 6.24
CA THR A 29 30.69 10.48 5.69
C THR A 29 31.35 9.20 5.15
N GLY A 30 31.79 9.23 3.90
CA GLY A 30 32.85 8.33 3.40
C GLY A 30 32.49 7.57 2.11
N GLY A 31 33.03 8.04 0.98
CA GLY A 31 33.00 7.33 -0.30
C GLY A 31 32.89 8.29 -1.47
N SER A 32 34.02 8.72 -2.01
CA SER A 32 34.12 9.56 -3.21
C SER A 32 33.80 8.77 -4.47
N ASP A 33 32.51 8.53 -4.68
CA ASP A 33 31.87 8.45 -5.98
C ASP A 33 30.61 9.29 -5.80
N THR A 34 30.44 10.38 -6.54
CA THR A 34 29.14 11.06 -6.60
C THR A 34 28.17 10.14 -7.34
N GLU A 35 27.76 9.04 -6.70
CA GLU A 35 26.55 8.31 -7.07
C GLU A 35 25.44 9.34 -7.03
N GLY A 36 24.91 9.67 -8.20
CA GLY A 36 23.80 10.60 -8.27
C GLY A 36 22.64 10.12 -7.40
N THR A 37 21.77 11.03 -7.01
CA THR A 37 20.50 10.73 -6.39
C THR A 37 19.64 9.85 -7.31
N VAL A 38 19.13 8.74 -6.75
CA VAL A 38 18.07 7.93 -7.36
C VAL A 38 16.74 8.52 -6.89
N ASN A 39 15.96 9.05 -7.82
CA ASN A 39 14.63 9.56 -7.54
C ASN A 39 13.63 8.98 -8.56
N ALA A 40 12.37 8.85 -8.16
CA ALA A 40 11.31 8.21 -8.91
C ALA A 40 9.97 8.91 -8.66
N THR A 41 9.06 8.80 -9.62
CA THR A 41 7.71 9.36 -9.53
C THR A 41 6.71 8.29 -9.89
N ILE A 42 5.62 8.23 -9.13
CA ILE A 42 4.46 7.39 -9.41
C ILE A 42 3.42 8.27 -10.09
N THR A 43 2.81 7.79 -11.17
CA THR A 43 1.64 8.43 -11.78
C THR A 43 0.59 7.39 -12.13
N GLY A 44 -0.67 7.79 -12.24
CA GLY A 44 -1.76 6.89 -12.66
C GLY A 44 -1.97 5.69 -11.74
N LEU A 45 -1.85 5.87 -10.41
CA LEU A 45 -2.14 4.82 -9.45
C LEU A 45 -3.65 4.51 -9.48
N GLU A 46 -4.02 3.34 -9.99
CA GLU A 46 -5.40 2.89 -10.18
C GLU A 46 -5.64 1.45 -9.68
N PRO A 47 -5.49 1.19 -8.36
CA PRO A 47 -5.83 -0.10 -7.78
C PRO A 47 -7.35 -0.25 -7.66
N ARG A 48 -7.81 -1.49 -7.79
CA ARG A 48 -9.19 -1.91 -7.58
C ARG A 48 -9.17 -3.14 -6.70
N VAL A 49 -10.00 -3.12 -5.68
CA VAL A 49 -10.16 -4.25 -4.77
C VAL A 49 -11.60 -4.69 -4.81
N SER A 50 -11.80 -5.99 -4.88
CA SER A 50 -13.11 -6.61 -4.76
C SER A 50 -13.07 -7.76 -3.79
N VAL A 51 -14.21 -8.02 -3.14
CA VAL A 51 -14.41 -9.12 -2.21
C VAL A 51 -15.67 -9.89 -2.59
N ASN A 52 -15.65 -11.19 -2.33
CA ASN A 52 -16.79 -12.07 -2.44
C ASN A 52 -17.03 -12.68 -1.06
N THR A 53 -18.16 -12.33 -0.47
CA THR A 53 -18.61 -12.72 0.87
C THR A 53 -19.57 -13.90 0.82
N LEU A 54 -19.84 -14.47 -0.36
CA LEU A 54 -20.54 -15.74 -0.43
C LEU A 54 -19.59 -16.82 0.04
N SER A 55 -20.10 -17.72 0.87
CA SER A 55 -19.44 -19.01 1.07
C SER A 55 -19.52 -19.86 -0.18
N LEU A 56 -18.63 -20.86 -0.27
CA LEU A 56 -18.68 -21.83 -1.37
C LEU A 56 -20.05 -22.51 -1.46
N GLU A 57 -20.67 -22.88 -0.34
CA GLU A 57 -22.02 -23.47 -0.32
C GLU A 57 -23.07 -22.51 -0.88
N GLN A 58 -23.03 -21.24 -0.51
CA GLN A 58 -23.95 -20.21 -1.01
C GLN A 58 -23.72 -19.90 -2.49
N ALA A 59 -22.47 -19.92 -2.95
CA ALA A 59 -22.13 -19.73 -4.35
C ALA A 59 -22.51 -20.93 -5.24
N LEU A 60 -22.64 -22.12 -4.63
CA LEU A 60 -23.09 -23.35 -5.27
C LEU A 60 -24.59 -23.62 -5.10
N ALA A 61 -25.30 -22.81 -4.30
CA ALA A 61 -26.74 -22.94 -4.10
C ALA A 61 -27.47 -22.61 -5.42
N GLY A 62 -27.75 -23.66 -6.19
CA GLY A 62 -28.46 -23.66 -7.47
C GLY A 62 -29.08 -25.03 -7.72
N ASP A 63 -29.94 -25.13 -8.72
CA ASP A 63 -30.74 -26.32 -9.06
C ASP A 63 -29.94 -27.52 -9.64
N GLY A 64 -28.61 -27.51 -9.50
CA GLY A 64 -27.72 -28.61 -9.88
C GLY A 64 -27.24 -28.58 -11.33
N THR A 65 -27.63 -27.58 -12.14
CA THR A 65 -27.18 -27.47 -13.54
C THR A 65 -26.30 -26.25 -13.83
N THR A 66 -26.35 -25.22 -12.99
CA THR A 66 -25.54 -24.01 -13.16
C THR A 66 -24.67 -23.77 -11.92
N SER A 67 -23.36 -23.94 -12.06
CA SER A 67 -22.39 -23.59 -11.02
C SER A 67 -21.57 -22.40 -11.50
N CYS A 68 -21.76 -21.26 -10.84
CA CYS A 68 -21.18 -20.00 -11.25
C CYS A 68 -19.86 -19.67 -10.51
N VAL A 69 -19.09 -20.70 -10.13
CA VAL A 69 -17.78 -20.62 -9.44
C VAL A 69 -16.62 -20.16 -10.34
N SER A 70 -16.87 -19.80 -11.60
CA SER A 70 -15.83 -19.29 -12.51
C SER A 70 -15.55 -17.79 -12.37
N THR A 71 -16.23 -17.09 -11.45
CA THR A 71 -16.03 -15.66 -11.20
C THR A 71 -14.91 -15.43 -10.16
N VAL A 72 -14.15 -14.35 -10.35
CA VAL A 72 -13.11 -13.91 -9.41
C VAL A 72 -13.60 -12.60 -8.75
N PRO A 73 -13.41 -12.42 -7.43
CA PRO A 73 -12.82 -13.38 -6.49
C PRO A 73 -13.69 -14.61 -6.24
N MET A 74 -13.03 -15.74 -5.98
CA MET A 74 -13.69 -16.97 -5.54
C MET A 74 -14.55 -16.68 -4.29
N PRO A 75 -15.58 -17.50 -4.01
CA PRO A 75 -16.31 -17.44 -2.75
C PRO A 75 -15.35 -17.37 -1.54
N ASP A 76 -15.70 -16.58 -0.55
CA ASP A 76 -14.86 -16.23 0.61
C ASP A 76 -13.48 -15.67 0.22
N GLY A 77 -13.39 -14.95 -0.89
CA GLY A 77 -12.14 -14.47 -1.47
C GLY A 77 -12.10 -12.96 -1.69
N TRP A 78 -10.89 -12.42 -1.79
CA TRP A 78 -10.62 -11.07 -2.27
C TRP A 78 -9.75 -11.10 -3.52
N GLN A 79 -9.80 -10.03 -4.30
CA GLN A 79 -8.97 -9.81 -5.47
C GLN A 79 -8.48 -8.37 -5.51
N LEU A 80 -7.22 -8.20 -5.86
CA LEU A 80 -6.59 -6.95 -6.25
C LEU A 80 -6.31 -6.97 -7.76
N ALA A 81 -6.72 -5.91 -8.45
CA ALA A 81 -6.37 -5.66 -9.83
C ALA A 81 -6.06 -4.18 -10.05
N GLY A 82 -5.04 -3.84 -10.82
CA GLY A 82 -4.80 -2.44 -11.16
C GLY A 82 -3.42 -2.19 -11.76
N SER A 83 -3.07 -0.91 -11.86
CA SER A 83 -1.74 -0.53 -12.29
C SER A 83 -1.29 0.81 -11.73
N ALA A 84 0.00 1.07 -11.85
CA ALA A 84 0.59 2.39 -11.72
C ALA A 84 1.71 2.54 -12.75
N ARG A 85 2.05 3.77 -13.10
CA ARG A 85 3.25 4.07 -13.89
C ARG A 85 4.36 4.51 -12.97
N LEU A 86 5.50 3.85 -13.07
CA LEU A 86 6.73 4.22 -12.38
C LEU A 86 7.67 4.89 -13.37
N GLU A 87 8.16 6.07 -13.02
CA GLU A 87 9.16 6.80 -13.81
C GLU A 87 10.37 7.09 -12.95
N ARG A 88 11.56 6.74 -13.42
CA ARG A 88 12.80 7.16 -12.77
C ARG A 88 13.17 8.56 -13.26
N ARG A 89 13.44 9.46 -12.31
CA ARG A 89 13.88 10.83 -12.56
C ARG A 89 14.97 11.15 -11.57
N GLY A 90 16.24 10.98 -11.95
CA GLY A 90 17.38 11.26 -11.09
C GLY A 90 18.62 11.64 -11.90
N ASN A 91 19.69 12.04 -11.21
CA ASN A 91 20.99 12.28 -11.84
C ASN A 91 21.92 11.06 -11.78
N ALA A 92 21.56 10.03 -11.00
CA ALA A 92 22.23 8.73 -11.03
C ALA A 92 22.27 8.19 -12.46
N SER A 93 23.46 7.83 -12.95
CA SER A 93 23.63 7.13 -14.22
C SER A 93 23.34 5.63 -14.08
N GLY A 94 23.29 4.94 -15.23
CA GLY A 94 23.08 3.50 -15.34
C GLY A 94 21.68 3.05 -14.94
N GLN A 95 21.45 1.75 -15.02
CA GLN A 95 20.22 1.10 -14.56
C GLN A 95 20.18 1.03 -13.04
N ARG A 96 18.98 1.12 -12.46
CA ARG A 96 18.75 0.94 -11.02
C ARG A 96 17.52 0.10 -10.80
N THR A 97 17.64 -0.88 -9.91
CA THR A 97 16.53 -1.73 -9.48
C THR A 97 15.82 -1.09 -8.29
N LEU A 98 14.56 -0.75 -8.48
CA LEU A 98 13.67 -0.17 -7.47
C LEU A 98 12.77 -1.27 -6.92
N SER A 99 12.61 -1.34 -5.60
CA SER A 99 11.64 -2.23 -4.96
C SER A 99 10.35 -1.47 -4.69
N TRP A 100 9.21 -2.07 -4.99
CA TRP A 100 7.90 -1.45 -4.77
C TRP A 100 6.98 -2.36 -3.96
N SER A 101 6.05 -1.76 -3.22
CA SER A 101 5.03 -2.48 -2.46
C SER A 101 3.73 -1.68 -2.42
N LEU A 102 2.63 -2.34 -2.75
CA LEU A 102 1.28 -1.83 -2.60
C LEU A 102 0.66 -2.41 -1.33
N THR A 103 0.15 -1.51 -0.49
CA THR A 103 -0.63 -1.84 0.69
C THR A 103 -2.05 -1.30 0.56
N VAL A 104 -3.03 -1.98 1.14
CA VAL A 104 -4.42 -1.52 1.27
C VAL A 104 -4.79 -1.64 2.75
N ASP A 105 -5.17 -0.52 3.37
CA ASP A 105 -5.42 -0.40 4.81
C ASP A 105 -4.31 -1.03 5.68
N GLY A 106 -3.06 -0.77 5.28
CA GLY A 106 -1.86 -1.26 5.97
C GLY A 106 -1.49 -2.72 5.68
N ARG A 107 -2.33 -3.48 4.98
CA ARG A 107 -2.03 -4.86 4.56
C ARG A 107 -1.30 -4.85 3.22
N ARG A 108 -0.17 -5.55 3.14
CA ARG A 108 0.55 -5.69 1.86
C ARG A 108 -0.18 -6.69 0.97
N LEU A 109 -0.62 -6.21 -0.19
CA LEU A 109 -1.34 -7.02 -1.19
C LEU A 109 -0.54 -7.23 -2.48
N SER A 110 0.54 -6.48 -2.71
CA SER A 110 1.41 -6.74 -3.87
C SER A 110 2.79 -6.12 -3.64
N ASN A 111 3.82 -6.72 -4.23
CA ASN A 111 5.17 -6.18 -4.22
C ASN A 111 6.00 -6.74 -5.38
N GLY A 112 7.10 -6.07 -5.68
CA GLY A 112 8.03 -6.52 -6.71
C GLY A 112 9.23 -5.60 -6.82
N THR A 113 9.97 -5.80 -7.90
CA THR A 113 11.13 -4.99 -8.26
C THR A 113 11.06 -4.63 -9.73
N GLU A 114 11.55 -3.43 -10.07
CA GLU A 114 11.61 -2.97 -11.45
C GLU A 114 12.97 -2.34 -11.74
N THR A 115 13.57 -2.64 -12.90
CA THR A 115 14.88 -2.10 -13.26
C THR A 115 14.73 -1.05 -14.35
N LEU A 116 15.00 0.21 -13.98
CA LEU A 116 14.83 1.35 -14.87
C LEU A 116 16.15 2.04 -15.16
N ASP A 117 16.34 2.43 -16.42
CA ASP A 117 17.34 3.43 -16.80
C ASP A 117 17.03 4.82 -16.23
N ARG A 118 17.96 5.77 -16.36
CA ARG A 118 17.88 7.11 -15.72
C ARG A 118 16.57 7.86 -16.01
N TYR A 119 16.00 7.66 -17.18
CA TYR A 119 14.72 8.22 -17.62
C TYR A 119 13.74 7.13 -18.05
N GLY A 120 13.97 5.90 -17.57
CA GLY A 120 13.10 4.77 -17.84
C GLY A 120 11.74 4.95 -17.19
N SER A 121 10.73 4.41 -17.86
CA SER A 121 9.37 4.32 -17.35
C SER A 121 8.83 2.92 -17.59
N GLU A 122 8.14 2.38 -16.60
CA GLU A 122 7.50 1.06 -16.70
C GLU A 122 6.11 1.09 -16.06
N ARG A 123 5.25 0.19 -16.53
CA ARG A 123 3.91 -0.01 -15.95
C ARG A 123 3.97 -1.14 -14.93
N LEU A 124 3.71 -0.80 -13.67
CA LEU A 124 3.50 -1.78 -12.62
C LEU A 124 2.09 -2.34 -12.73
N LEU A 125 1.96 -3.67 -12.77
CA LEU A 125 0.69 -4.37 -12.73
C LEU A 125 0.48 -4.97 -11.33
N PHE A 126 -0.71 -4.76 -10.78
CA PHE A 126 -1.12 -5.34 -9.51
C PHE A 126 -2.14 -6.42 -9.81
N VAL A 127 -1.80 -7.67 -9.53
CA VAL A 127 -2.71 -8.80 -9.63
C VAL A 127 -2.42 -9.70 -8.44
N ASP A 128 -3.37 -9.81 -7.54
CA ASP A 128 -3.30 -10.75 -6.42
C ASP A 128 -4.71 -11.18 -6.00
N ALA A 129 -4.81 -12.31 -5.33
CA ALA A 129 -6.05 -12.81 -4.78
C ALA A 129 -5.76 -13.72 -3.58
N GLY A 130 -6.72 -13.83 -2.67
CA GLY A 130 -6.59 -14.69 -1.51
C GLY A 130 -7.90 -14.88 -0.77
N GLU A 131 -7.84 -15.57 0.37
CA GLU A 131 -8.97 -15.76 1.27
C GLU A 131 -9.33 -14.45 1.97
N TRP A 132 -10.62 -14.16 2.05
CA TRP A 132 -11.17 -12.99 2.72
C TRP A 132 -11.38 -13.29 4.20
N ASP A 133 -10.69 -12.52 5.04
CA ASP A 133 -10.74 -12.66 6.50
C ASP A 133 -11.62 -11.60 7.18
N GLY A 134 -12.44 -10.89 6.40
CA GLY A 134 -13.34 -9.85 6.90
C GLY A 134 -12.72 -8.46 7.05
N ALA A 135 -11.40 -8.28 6.86
CA ALA A 135 -10.77 -6.98 7.07
C ALA A 135 -11.12 -5.94 6.00
N LEU A 136 -11.49 -6.38 4.79
CA LEU A 136 -11.91 -5.52 3.70
C LEU A 136 -13.44 -5.55 3.61
N GLU A 137 -14.11 -4.60 4.26
CA GLU A 137 -15.57 -4.56 4.28
C GLU A 137 -16.14 -4.21 2.90
N PRO A 138 -17.07 -5.00 2.32
CA PRO A 138 -17.65 -4.71 1.01
C PRO A 138 -18.42 -3.38 1.01
N GLY A 139 -18.23 -2.57 -0.03
CA GLY A 139 -18.86 -1.26 -0.19
C GLY A 139 -18.17 -0.14 0.60
N SER A 140 -17.20 -0.46 1.46
CA SER A 140 -16.43 0.53 2.20
C SER A 140 -15.38 1.25 1.34
N THR A 141 -14.75 2.27 1.91
CA THR A 141 -13.58 2.93 1.31
C THR A 141 -12.32 2.49 2.04
N ALA A 142 -11.33 2.02 1.28
CA ALA A 142 -10.02 1.62 1.76
C ALA A 142 -8.93 2.57 1.23
N THR A 143 -7.80 2.63 1.94
CA THR A 143 -6.64 3.44 1.57
C THR A 143 -5.56 2.57 0.94
N ALA A 144 -5.34 2.74 -0.36
CA ALA A 144 -4.24 2.11 -1.08
C ALA A 144 -2.99 2.99 -1.05
N ASN A 145 -1.85 2.44 -0.67
CA ASN A 145 -0.56 3.15 -0.64
C ASN A 145 0.50 2.34 -1.37
N LEU A 146 1.01 2.89 -2.48
CA LEU A 146 2.13 2.36 -3.23
C LEU A 146 3.41 3.06 -2.76
N THR A 147 4.34 2.29 -2.20
CA THR A 147 5.66 2.77 -1.81
C THR A 147 6.74 2.21 -2.75
N VAL A 148 7.66 3.06 -3.18
CA VAL A 148 8.84 2.68 -3.96
C VAL A 148 10.09 3.03 -3.17
N SER A 149 11.08 2.14 -3.21
CA SER A 149 12.32 2.21 -2.46
C SER A 149 13.52 1.81 -3.30
N TYR A 150 14.68 2.33 -2.92
CA TYR A 150 15.98 1.98 -3.47
C TYR A 150 16.92 1.67 -2.30
N ASN A 151 17.57 0.50 -2.31
CA ASN A 151 18.43 0.03 -1.22
C ASN A 151 17.77 0.17 0.17
N GLY A 152 16.49 -0.19 0.28
CA GLY A 152 15.72 -0.11 1.52
C GLY A 152 15.26 1.30 1.93
N THR A 153 15.67 2.35 1.23
CA THR A 153 15.25 3.72 1.49
C THR A 153 14.06 4.10 0.63
N ARG A 154 12.97 4.61 1.21
CA ARG A 154 11.82 5.11 0.46
C ARG A 154 12.26 6.28 -0.44
N VAL A 155 11.96 6.16 -1.72
CA VAL A 155 12.24 7.20 -2.74
C VAL A 155 10.98 8.01 -3.03
N THR A 156 9.83 7.33 -3.14
CA THR A 156 8.54 7.97 -3.38
C THR A 156 7.40 7.10 -2.85
N SER A 157 6.24 7.71 -2.65
CA SER A 157 5.01 7.01 -2.31
C SER A 157 3.80 7.78 -2.82
N GLU A 158 2.78 7.04 -3.24
CA GLU A 158 1.51 7.60 -3.70
C GLU A 158 0.37 6.90 -2.97
N THR A 159 -0.60 7.68 -2.50
CA THR A 159 -1.76 7.17 -1.74
C THR A 159 -3.05 7.51 -2.47
N ARG A 160 -3.98 6.57 -2.50
CA ARG A 160 -5.29 6.74 -3.13
C ARG A 160 -6.39 6.05 -2.33
N SER A 161 -7.51 6.74 -2.14
CA SER A 161 -8.74 6.14 -1.63
C SER A 161 -9.43 5.34 -2.73
N ILE A 162 -9.85 4.12 -2.41
CA ILE A 162 -10.54 3.20 -3.32
C ILE A 162 -11.78 2.62 -2.67
N THR A 163 -12.81 2.33 -3.47
CA THR A 163 -13.97 1.59 -2.99
C THR A 163 -13.70 0.10 -3.06
N VAL A 164 -14.05 -0.63 -2.00
CA VAL A 164 -14.02 -2.09 -1.97
C VAL A 164 -15.29 -2.60 -2.65
N HIS A 165 -15.16 -3.19 -3.83
CA HIS A 165 -16.33 -3.66 -4.58
C HIS A 165 -16.83 -4.99 -4.03
N ASN A 166 -18.13 -5.07 -3.76
CA ASN A 166 -18.79 -6.32 -3.44
C ASN A 166 -19.06 -7.11 -4.75
N ARG A 167 -18.63 -8.36 -4.80
CA ARG A 167 -18.85 -9.31 -5.90
C ARG A 167 -19.65 -10.55 -5.47
N SER A 168 -20.36 -10.45 -4.34
CA SER A 168 -21.10 -11.56 -3.71
C SER A 168 -22.43 -11.92 -4.38
N GLU A 169 -22.51 -11.82 -5.70
CA GLU A 169 -23.71 -12.16 -6.44
C GLU A 169 -23.57 -13.57 -7.01
N PRO A 170 -24.49 -14.52 -6.73
CA PRO A 170 -24.59 -15.75 -7.48
C PRO A 170 -25.14 -15.41 -8.89
N PRO A 171 -24.40 -15.64 -9.98
CA PRO A 171 -24.82 -15.29 -11.34
C PRO A 171 -25.93 -16.15 -11.96
N CYS A 172 -26.48 -17.14 -11.26
CA CYS A 172 -27.36 -18.09 -11.93
C CYS A 172 -28.83 -17.71 -11.71
N SER A 173 -29.32 -16.67 -12.40
CA SER A 173 -30.78 -16.52 -12.57
C SER A 173 -31.22 -17.47 -13.68
N ASP A 174 -32.15 -18.38 -13.38
CA ASP A 174 -32.85 -19.19 -14.39
C ASP A 174 -33.46 -18.25 -15.43
N LYS A 175 -32.84 -18.16 -16.61
CA LYS A 175 -33.45 -17.59 -17.81
C LYS A 175 -33.59 -18.67 -18.86
#